data_AF-A0A843SCH7-F1
#
_entry.id   AF-A0A843SCH7-F1
#
_cell.length_a   1.000
_cell.length_b   1.000
_cell.length_c   1.000
_cell.angle_alpha   90.00
_cell.angle_beta   90.00
_cell.angle_gamma   90.00
#
_symmetry.space_group_name_H-M   'P 1'
#
loop_
_entity.id
_entity.type
_entity.pdbx_description
1 polymer ?
#
loop_
_entity_poly.entity_id
_entity_poly.type
_entity_poly.pdbx_seq_one_letter_code
_entity_poly.pdbx_strand_id
1 'polypeptide(L)'
;MDGKRIQDYWSSEVDALVRTYQQFETLIPAPKGDGAQHRGEDGRFVEDLIREYLSRFLPSGLEVLTGFVLRPAVKTGETGKERSGEVDCHSTQLDIIVFDTNNYPVFQRFGNSVIVPPEGVVAIISVKKHLNDGDVKRECDALFEAATLCETLKSNDRSDKVRGPYLALISAKSNIEKTKTDTLDWIFNQVNLAYSGKKEISFDKLIGFIGALDEWSIFKRRPDKKISKAEYIGFKHQNGESHLGLQFLLTGILSVFYDETRRNLRRPGYTAFPSSRPHDRKLGEIPCTCLR
;
A
#
# COMPACT_ATOMS: atom_id res chain seq x y z
N MET A 1 18.18 19.23 9.89
CA MET A 1 18.15 18.85 8.47
C MET A 1 16.73 19.08 8.01
N ASP A 2 16.51 19.98 7.05
CA ASP A 2 15.16 20.41 6.64
C ASP A 2 14.61 19.57 5.47
N GLY A 3 15.47 19.01 4.62
CA GLY A 3 15.06 18.15 3.50
C GLY A 3 14.31 18.88 2.38
N LYS A 4 14.27 20.22 2.45
CA LYS A 4 13.38 21.07 1.65
C LYS A 4 13.54 20.89 0.14
N ARG A 5 14.78 20.77 -0.36
CA ARG A 5 15.04 20.56 -1.79
C ARG A 5 14.39 19.30 -2.34
N ILE A 6 14.47 18.21 -1.57
CA ILE A 6 13.92 16.93 -1.99
C ILE A 6 12.39 17.00 -1.85
N GLN A 7 11.87 17.62 -0.79
CA GLN A 7 10.43 17.87 -0.62
C GLN A 7 9.83 18.66 -1.80
N ASP A 8 10.44 19.78 -2.18
CA ASP A 8 9.99 20.61 -3.31
C ASP A 8 10.01 19.83 -4.63
N TYR A 9 11.06 19.03 -4.85
CA TYR A 9 11.17 18.13 -6.01
C TYR A 9 10.04 17.09 -6.04
N TRP A 10 9.75 16.43 -4.90
CA TRP A 10 8.67 15.45 -4.82
C TRP A 10 7.31 16.08 -5.10
N SER A 11 7.01 17.25 -4.54
CA SER A 11 5.75 17.95 -4.84
C SER A 11 5.60 18.18 -6.34
N SER A 12 6.66 18.66 -7.00
CA SER A 12 6.63 18.87 -8.45
C SER A 12 6.44 17.58 -9.24
N GLU A 13 7.04 16.47 -8.82
CA GLU A 13 6.86 15.16 -9.46
C GLU A 13 5.43 14.63 -9.27
N VAL A 14 4.82 14.83 -8.10
CA VAL A 14 3.41 14.46 -7.87
C VAL A 14 2.48 15.32 -8.71
N ASP A 15 2.70 16.63 -8.74
CA ASP A 15 1.90 17.55 -9.54
C ASP A 15 1.96 17.17 -11.03
N ALA A 16 3.14 16.76 -11.53
CA ALA A 16 3.31 16.27 -12.89
C ALA A 16 2.54 14.97 -13.15
N LEU A 17 2.56 14.04 -12.19
CA LEU A 17 1.79 12.80 -12.27
C LEU A 17 0.28 13.07 -12.31
N VAL A 18 -0.22 13.93 -11.41
CA VAL A 18 -1.64 14.34 -11.38
C VAL A 18 -2.05 15.03 -12.68
N ARG A 19 -1.20 15.91 -13.23
CA ARG A 19 -1.44 16.55 -14.54
C ARG A 19 -1.49 15.54 -15.68
N THR A 20 -0.63 14.52 -15.67
CA THR A 20 -0.63 13.45 -16.69
C THR A 20 -1.96 12.70 -16.67
N TYR A 21 -2.49 12.41 -15.48
CA TYR A 21 -3.83 11.82 -15.33
C TYR A 21 -4.94 12.75 -15.87
N GLN A 22 -4.91 14.04 -15.54
CA GLN A 22 -5.88 15.02 -16.04
C GLN A 22 -5.84 15.17 -17.58
N GLN A 23 -4.66 15.07 -18.18
CA GLN A 23 -4.50 15.08 -19.63
C GLN A 23 -5.17 13.87 -20.28
N PHE A 24 -5.05 12.69 -19.68
CA PHE A 24 -5.76 11.50 -20.15
C PHE A 24 -7.27 11.67 -20.11
N GLU A 25 -7.83 12.20 -19.00
CA GLU A 25 -9.27 12.53 -18.91
C GLU A 25 -9.69 13.54 -20.01
N THR A 26 -8.81 14.48 -20.36
CA THR A 26 -9.07 15.49 -21.40
C THR A 26 -9.08 14.88 -22.81
N LEU A 27 -8.22 13.90 -23.08
CA LEU A 27 -8.11 13.28 -24.40
C LEU A 27 -9.25 12.32 -24.71
N ILE A 28 -9.82 11.68 -23.70
CA ILE A 28 -10.85 10.65 -23.87
C ILE A 28 -12.04 10.96 -22.94
N PRO A 29 -12.68 12.14 -23.01
CA PRO A 29 -13.64 12.55 -21.98
C PRO A 29 -14.86 11.63 -21.89
N ALA A 30 -15.33 11.38 -20.67
CA ALA A 30 -16.56 10.64 -20.47
C ALA A 30 -17.77 11.39 -21.08
N PRO A 31 -18.71 10.68 -21.73
CA PRO A 31 -19.91 11.32 -22.30
C PRO A 31 -20.80 12.01 -21.25
N LYS A 32 -20.71 11.56 -19.98
CA LYS A 32 -21.37 12.15 -18.80
C LYS A 32 -20.52 11.89 -17.54
N GLY A 33 -20.19 12.95 -16.79
CA GLY A 33 -19.45 12.90 -15.53
C GLY A 33 -17.93 12.96 -15.68
N ASP A 34 -17.19 12.83 -14.56
CA ASP A 34 -15.73 12.91 -14.52
C ASP A 34 -15.03 11.60 -14.91
N GLY A 35 -14.06 11.66 -15.82
CA GLY A 35 -13.32 10.49 -16.27
C GLY A 35 -13.12 10.34 -17.76
N ALA A 36 -12.60 9.17 -18.13
CA ALA A 36 -12.55 8.75 -19.52
C ALA A 36 -13.78 7.95 -20.00
N GLN A 37 -14.07 7.99 -21.30
CA GLN A 37 -15.18 7.28 -21.95
C GLN A 37 -15.13 5.77 -21.71
N HIS A 38 -13.93 5.19 -21.64
CA HIS A 38 -13.69 3.77 -21.41
C HIS A 38 -13.27 3.52 -19.96
N ARG A 39 -14.24 3.29 -19.07
CA ARG A 39 -14.02 3.13 -17.62
C ARG A 39 -12.96 2.09 -17.23
N GLY A 40 -12.88 0.99 -17.98
CA GLY A 40 -11.87 -0.05 -17.72
C GLY A 40 -10.45 0.37 -18.10
N GLU A 41 -10.32 1.09 -19.21
CA GLU A 41 -9.03 1.62 -19.67
C GLU A 41 -8.55 2.77 -18.79
N ASP A 42 -9.50 3.56 -18.29
CA ASP A 42 -9.26 4.63 -17.31
C ASP A 42 -8.64 4.10 -16.01
N GLY A 43 -9.19 3.01 -15.46
CA GLY A 43 -8.61 2.33 -14.30
C GLY A 43 -7.20 1.81 -14.57
N ARG A 44 -7.00 1.14 -15.70
CA ARG A 44 -5.68 0.63 -16.12
C ARG A 44 -4.66 1.74 -16.31
N PHE A 45 -5.07 2.88 -16.87
CA PHE A 45 -4.18 4.02 -17.04
C PHE A 45 -3.68 4.56 -15.69
N VAL A 46 -4.55 4.66 -14.68
CA VAL A 46 -4.14 5.06 -13.32
C VAL A 46 -3.18 4.04 -12.71
N GLU A 47 -3.46 2.74 -12.86
CA GLU A 47 -2.56 1.67 -12.40
C GLU A 47 -1.18 1.75 -13.07
N ASP A 48 -1.14 1.94 -14.39
CA ASP A 48 0.08 2.07 -15.18
C ASP A 48 0.89 3.30 -14.77
N LEU A 49 0.22 4.43 -14.55
CA LEU A 49 0.84 5.68 -14.11
C LEU A 49 1.49 5.54 -12.73
N ILE A 50 0.78 4.95 -11.76
CA ILE A 50 1.35 4.67 -10.43
C ILE A 50 2.50 3.66 -10.52
N ARG A 51 2.38 2.64 -11.38
CA ARG A 51 3.43 1.63 -11.58
C ARG A 51 4.70 2.26 -12.14
N GLU A 52 4.60 3.07 -13.18
CA GLU A 52 5.74 3.76 -13.80
C GLU A 52 6.42 4.67 -12.76
N TYR A 53 5.63 5.44 -12.02
CA TYR A 53 6.15 6.32 -11.00
C TYR A 53 6.91 5.56 -9.90
N LEU A 54 6.31 4.53 -9.32
CA LEU A 54 6.98 3.71 -8.30
C LEU A 54 8.26 3.06 -8.86
N SER A 55 8.21 2.55 -10.09
CA SER A 55 9.37 1.90 -10.74
C SER A 55 10.55 2.85 -10.95
N ARG A 56 10.29 4.16 -11.12
CA ARG A 56 11.34 5.18 -11.26
C ARG A 56 12.16 5.38 -9.98
N PHE A 57 11.54 5.20 -8.80
CA PHE A 57 12.14 5.55 -7.52
C PHE A 57 12.50 4.37 -6.63
N LEU A 58 11.94 3.19 -6.90
CA LEU A 58 12.29 1.98 -6.17
C LEU A 58 13.63 1.41 -6.65
N PRO A 59 14.40 0.74 -5.77
CA PRO A 59 15.62 0.03 -6.17
C PRO A 59 15.35 -0.97 -7.29
N SER A 60 16.31 -1.17 -8.20
CA SER A 60 16.15 -2.04 -9.38
C SER A 60 15.84 -3.51 -9.07
N GLY A 61 16.09 -3.96 -7.84
CA GLY A 61 15.70 -5.30 -7.37
C GLY A 61 14.24 -5.40 -6.90
N LEU A 62 13.49 -4.29 -6.90
CA LEU A 62 12.05 -4.25 -6.65
C LEU A 62 11.31 -3.96 -7.94
N GLU A 63 10.58 -4.94 -8.44
CA GLU A 63 9.68 -4.74 -9.58
C GLU A 63 8.27 -4.43 -9.10
N VAL A 64 7.59 -3.55 -9.84
CA VAL A 64 6.19 -3.18 -9.61
C VAL A 64 5.34 -3.89 -10.66
N LEU A 65 4.58 -4.89 -10.22
CA LEU A 65 3.91 -5.88 -11.07
C LEU A 65 2.40 -5.88 -10.78
N THR A 66 1.61 -6.57 -11.61
CA THR A 66 0.19 -6.87 -11.35
C THR A 66 -0.02 -8.38 -11.33
N GLY A 67 -1.01 -8.89 -10.60
CA GLY A 67 -1.36 -10.31 -10.66
C GLY A 67 -1.73 -10.92 -9.33
N PHE A 68 -1.21 -12.09 -9.01
CA PHE A 68 -1.69 -12.91 -7.90
C PHE A 68 -0.54 -13.35 -6.98
N VAL A 69 -0.84 -13.46 -5.69
CA VAL A 69 0.00 -14.19 -4.74
C VAL A 69 -0.52 -15.61 -4.64
N LEU A 70 0.35 -16.60 -4.86
CA LEU A 70 0.07 -18.02 -4.63
C LEU A 70 0.90 -18.51 -3.45
N ARG A 71 0.24 -18.96 -2.39
CA ARG A 71 0.85 -19.64 -1.24
C ARG A 71 0.66 -21.14 -1.40
N PRO A 72 1.68 -21.86 -1.93
CA PRO A 72 1.58 -23.31 -2.07
C PRO A 72 1.78 -24.00 -0.72
N ALA A 73 1.05 -25.10 -0.50
CA ALA A 73 1.16 -25.99 0.65
C ALA A 73 2.34 -26.97 0.52
N VAL A 74 3.50 -26.44 0.13
CA VAL A 74 4.76 -27.17 0.05
C VAL A 74 5.74 -26.62 1.08
N LYS A 75 6.79 -27.40 1.37
CA LYS A 75 7.85 -26.98 2.30
C LYS A 75 8.54 -25.72 1.79
N THR A 76 8.89 -24.81 2.69
CA THR A 76 9.90 -23.78 2.41
C THR A 76 11.29 -24.28 2.84
N GLY A 77 12.32 -23.93 2.08
CA GLY A 77 13.67 -24.47 2.29
C GLY A 77 13.71 -26.02 2.23
N GLU A 78 14.73 -26.63 2.86
CA GLU A 78 14.90 -28.09 2.85
C GLU A 78 14.03 -28.81 3.89
N THR A 79 13.76 -28.13 5.01
CA THR A 79 13.14 -28.75 6.21
C THR A 79 11.91 -28.02 6.73
N GLY A 80 11.42 -26.98 6.04
CA GLY A 80 10.24 -26.21 6.41
C GLY A 80 9.02 -27.08 6.66
N LYS A 81 8.31 -26.79 7.76
CA LYS A 81 7.06 -27.48 8.16
C LYS A 81 5.94 -26.50 8.50
N GLU A 82 6.17 -25.21 8.32
CA GLU A 82 5.24 -24.13 8.62
C GLU A 82 3.96 -24.20 7.80
N ARG A 83 3.98 -24.82 6.62
CA ARG A 83 2.80 -25.09 5.78
C ARG A 83 2.30 -26.54 5.84
N SER A 84 2.80 -27.35 6.78
CA SER A 84 2.42 -28.76 6.88
C SER A 84 0.93 -28.89 7.18
N GLY A 85 0.18 -29.53 6.28
CA GLY A 85 -1.26 -29.71 6.41
C GLY A 85 -2.10 -28.50 5.97
N GLU A 86 -1.48 -27.46 5.41
CA GLU A 86 -2.18 -26.41 4.67
C GLU A 86 -2.63 -26.94 3.29
N VAL A 87 -3.47 -26.17 2.60
CA VAL A 87 -3.83 -26.37 1.19
C VAL A 87 -3.33 -25.18 0.36
N ASP A 88 -3.17 -25.38 -0.94
CA ASP A 88 -2.80 -24.28 -1.84
C ASP A 88 -3.86 -23.17 -1.79
N CYS A 89 -3.39 -21.94 -1.55
CA CYS A 89 -4.25 -20.76 -1.43
C CYS A 89 -3.72 -19.64 -2.30
N HIS A 90 -4.60 -18.78 -2.81
CA HIS A 90 -4.21 -17.64 -3.63
C HIS A 90 -5.04 -16.39 -3.33
N SER A 91 -4.50 -15.22 -3.67
CA SER A 91 -5.25 -13.96 -3.60
C SER A 91 -6.23 -13.84 -4.77
N THR A 92 -7.14 -12.86 -4.70
CA THR A 92 -7.73 -12.28 -5.92
C THR A 92 -6.66 -11.54 -6.73
N GLN A 93 -7.02 -11.04 -7.91
CA GLN A 93 -6.10 -10.17 -8.66
C GLN A 93 -5.79 -8.93 -7.82
N LEU A 94 -4.51 -8.57 -7.78
CA LEU A 94 -3.96 -7.41 -7.10
C LEU A 94 -3.49 -6.41 -8.15
N ASP A 95 -3.93 -5.17 -8.00
CA ASP A 95 -3.64 -4.09 -8.96
C ASP A 95 -2.12 -3.85 -9.06
N ILE A 96 -1.47 -3.70 -7.89
CA ILE A 96 -0.03 -3.53 -7.77
C ILE A 96 0.57 -4.42 -6.69
N ILE A 97 1.63 -5.14 -7.06
CA ILE A 97 2.51 -5.93 -6.21
C ILE A 97 3.93 -5.37 -6.35
N VAL A 98 4.53 -4.91 -5.26
CA VAL A 98 5.97 -4.61 -5.24
C VAL A 98 6.69 -5.87 -4.78
N PHE A 99 7.55 -6.43 -5.63
CA PHE A 99 8.14 -7.75 -5.44
C PHE A 99 9.67 -7.71 -5.54
N ASP A 100 10.35 -8.40 -4.62
CA ASP A 100 11.80 -8.53 -4.58
C ASP A 100 12.30 -9.59 -5.58
N THR A 101 12.39 -9.21 -6.85
CA THR A 101 12.85 -10.09 -7.93
C THR A 101 14.35 -10.38 -7.87
N ASN A 102 15.11 -9.61 -7.09
CA ASN A 102 16.53 -9.88 -6.90
C ASN A 102 16.78 -11.16 -6.07
N ASN A 103 15.86 -11.49 -5.15
CA ASN A 103 16.04 -12.61 -4.23
C ASN A 103 15.03 -13.75 -4.43
N TYR A 104 13.90 -13.51 -5.09
CA TYR A 104 12.83 -14.49 -5.22
C TYR A 104 12.42 -14.72 -6.68
N PRO A 105 12.19 -15.98 -7.08
CA PRO A 105 11.62 -16.29 -8.39
C PRO A 105 10.12 -16.00 -8.41
N VAL A 106 9.53 -16.03 -9.61
CA VAL A 106 8.08 -16.01 -9.83
C VAL A 106 7.63 -17.37 -10.36
N PHE A 107 6.38 -17.77 -10.09
CA PHE A 107 5.83 -19.02 -10.64
C PHE A 107 5.51 -18.90 -12.12
N GLN A 108 4.97 -17.75 -12.52
CA GLN A 108 4.63 -17.46 -13.91
C GLN A 108 4.75 -15.96 -14.18
N ARG A 109 5.19 -15.60 -15.39
CA ARG A 109 5.28 -14.22 -15.87
C ARG A 109 4.80 -14.12 -17.31
N PHE A 110 3.90 -13.18 -17.56
CA PHE A 110 3.51 -12.74 -18.89
C PHE A 110 3.54 -11.20 -18.93
N GLY A 111 4.63 -10.64 -19.45
CA GLY A 111 4.90 -9.21 -19.32
C GLY A 111 4.91 -8.79 -17.85
N ASN A 112 4.07 -7.82 -17.49
CA ASN A 112 3.92 -7.32 -16.11
C ASN A 112 2.91 -8.11 -15.26
N SER A 113 2.19 -9.06 -15.84
CA SER A 113 1.26 -9.93 -15.13
C SER A 113 1.98 -11.16 -14.59
N VAL A 114 1.88 -11.40 -13.28
CA VAL A 114 2.66 -12.43 -12.59
C VAL A 114 1.83 -13.26 -11.60
N ILE A 115 2.32 -14.46 -11.33
CA ILE A 115 1.93 -15.25 -10.14
C ILE A 115 3.19 -15.38 -9.29
N VAL A 116 3.16 -14.82 -8.09
CA VAL A 116 4.34 -14.71 -7.22
C VAL A 116 4.19 -15.51 -5.93
N PRO A 117 5.31 -16.03 -5.38
CA PRO A 117 5.32 -16.60 -4.05
C PRO A 117 5.22 -15.50 -2.96
N PRO A 118 4.64 -15.79 -1.78
CA PRO A 118 4.42 -14.78 -0.73
C PRO A 118 5.70 -14.14 -0.17
N GLU A 119 6.81 -14.86 -0.16
CA GLU A 119 8.07 -14.48 0.49
C GLU A 119 8.66 -13.18 -0.09
N GLY A 120 8.60 -13.04 -1.42
CA GLY A 120 9.15 -11.88 -2.11
C GLY A 120 8.24 -10.66 -2.13
N VAL A 121 7.01 -10.75 -1.62
CA VAL A 121 6.05 -9.64 -1.65
C VAL A 121 6.43 -8.59 -0.60
N VAL A 122 6.75 -7.38 -1.06
CA VAL A 122 7.18 -6.23 -0.23
C VAL A 122 6.04 -5.26 -0.01
N ALA A 123 5.17 -5.05 -0.99
CA ALA A 123 3.97 -4.24 -0.83
C ALA A 123 2.83 -4.71 -1.74
N ILE A 124 1.60 -4.44 -1.31
CA ILE A 124 0.38 -4.66 -2.07
C ILE A 124 -0.42 -3.37 -2.04
N ILE A 125 -0.77 -2.85 -3.23
CA ILE A 125 -1.46 -1.57 -3.37
C ILE A 125 -2.71 -1.79 -4.21
N SER A 126 -3.86 -1.44 -3.64
CA SER A 126 -5.13 -1.34 -4.36
C SER A 126 -5.26 0.05 -4.94
N VAL A 127 -5.65 0.13 -6.21
CA VAL A 127 -5.72 1.38 -6.98
C VAL A 127 -7.16 1.59 -7.43
N LYS A 128 -7.68 2.80 -7.17
CA LYS A 128 -8.96 3.25 -7.70
C LYS A 128 -8.76 4.51 -8.50
N LYS A 129 -9.52 4.65 -9.58
CA LYS A 129 -9.61 5.95 -10.24
C LYS A 129 -10.30 6.96 -9.30
N HIS A 130 -11.55 6.65 -8.94
CA HIS A 130 -12.33 7.39 -7.97
C HIS A 130 -12.60 6.50 -6.77
N LEU A 131 -12.24 6.95 -5.58
CA LEU A 131 -12.58 6.24 -4.36
C LEU A 131 -14.04 6.53 -4.00
N ASN A 132 -14.86 5.48 -3.83
CA ASN A 132 -16.27 5.59 -3.45
C ASN A 132 -16.50 4.96 -2.07
N ASP A 133 -17.66 5.26 -1.48
CA ASP A 133 -18.03 4.79 -0.14
C ASP A 133 -17.82 3.29 0.09
N GLY A 134 -18.28 2.47 -0.87
CA GLY A 134 -18.21 1.00 -0.77
C GLY A 134 -16.81 0.41 -0.96
N ASP A 135 -15.85 1.20 -1.45
CA ASP A 135 -14.52 0.72 -1.80
C ASP A 135 -13.65 0.58 -0.55
N VAL A 136 -13.69 1.53 0.38
CA VAL A 136 -12.77 1.59 1.54
C VAL A 136 -12.75 0.27 2.33
N LYS A 137 -13.92 -0.21 2.78
CA LYS A 137 -14.01 -1.45 3.56
C LYS A 137 -13.60 -2.65 2.71
N ARG A 138 -14.13 -2.75 1.48
CA ARG A 138 -13.91 -3.88 0.58
C ARG A 138 -12.42 -4.07 0.26
N GLU A 139 -11.74 -2.99 -0.08
CA GLU A 139 -10.31 -3.03 -0.43
C GLU A 139 -9.45 -3.29 0.81
N CYS A 140 -9.80 -2.74 1.97
CA CYS A 140 -9.13 -3.10 3.23
C CYS A 140 -9.29 -4.60 3.55
N ASP A 141 -10.46 -5.18 3.29
CA ASP A 141 -10.70 -6.61 3.45
C ASP A 141 -9.81 -7.44 2.50
N ALA A 142 -9.81 -7.12 1.21
CA ALA A 142 -9.00 -7.82 0.21
C ALA A 142 -7.49 -7.73 0.51
N LEU A 143 -7.00 -6.54 0.90
CA LEU A 143 -5.60 -6.33 1.27
C LEU A 143 -5.21 -7.13 2.52
N PHE A 144 -6.09 -7.25 3.51
CA PHE A 144 -5.84 -8.06 4.70
C PHE A 144 -5.71 -9.55 4.37
N GLU A 145 -6.59 -10.08 3.52
CA GLU A 145 -6.51 -11.48 3.09
C GLU A 145 -5.21 -11.75 2.31
N ALA A 146 -4.84 -10.85 1.39
CA ALA A 146 -3.59 -10.97 0.64
C ALA A 146 -2.36 -10.89 1.55
N ALA A 147 -2.36 -10.01 2.57
CA ALA A 147 -1.30 -9.92 3.56
C ALA A 147 -1.20 -11.19 4.43
N THR A 148 -2.33 -11.83 4.72
CA THR A 148 -2.37 -13.10 5.47
C THR A 148 -1.72 -14.23 4.68
N LEU A 149 -1.90 -14.28 3.36
CA LEU A 149 -1.16 -15.24 2.51
C LEU A 149 0.36 -15.01 2.57
N CYS A 150 0.78 -13.75 2.76
CA CYS A 150 2.18 -13.34 2.79
C CYS A 150 2.91 -13.63 4.13
N GLU A 151 2.25 -14.26 5.09
CA GLU A 151 2.86 -14.60 6.37
C GLU A 151 3.94 -15.68 6.21
N THR A 152 5.20 -15.30 6.43
CA THR A 152 6.36 -16.18 6.24
C THR A 152 7.27 -16.16 7.47
N LEU A 153 8.15 -17.16 7.55
CA LEU A 153 9.14 -17.33 8.60
C LEU A 153 10.55 -17.33 7.99
N LYS A 154 11.54 -16.84 8.74
CA LYS A 154 12.95 -16.85 8.33
C LYS A 154 13.63 -18.19 8.63
N SER A 155 13.10 -18.94 9.59
CA SER A 155 13.57 -20.26 9.98
C SER A 155 12.40 -21.17 10.38
N ASN A 156 12.70 -22.40 10.81
CA ASN A 156 11.70 -23.33 11.35
C ASN A 156 11.17 -22.89 12.74
N ASP A 157 11.76 -21.88 13.36
CA ASP A 157 11.25 -21.29 14.59
C ASP A 157 10.02 -20.41 14.28
N ARG A 158 8.88 -20.71 14.92
CA ARG A 158 7.64 -19.94 14.76
C ARG A 158 7.73 -18.51 15.28
N SER A 159 8.75 -18.20 16.08
CA SER A 159 9.05 -16.85 16.54
C SER A 159 9.85 -16.03 15.53
N ASP A 160 10.52 -16.67 14.56
CA ASP A 160 11.30 -16.02 13.50
C ASP A 160 10.40 -15.53 12.36
N LYS A 161 9.42 -14.68 12.70
CA LYS A 161 8.50 -14.09 11.73
C LYS A 161 9.25 -13.12 10.81
N VAL A 162 8.88 -13.14 9.54
CA VAL A 162 9.30 -12.11 8.59
C VAL A 162 8.20 -11.08 8.48
N ARG A 163 8.60 -9.81 8.47
CA ARG A 163 7.68 -8.69 8.30
C ARG A 163 6.89 -8.82 7.00
N GLY A 164 5.57 -8.76 7.08
CA GLY A 164 4.66 -8.82 5.93
C GLY A 164 4.70 -7.57 5.04
N PRO A 165 3.92 -7.59 3.95
CA PRO A 165 3.94 -6.53 2.97
C PRO A 165 3.34 -5.22 3.49
N TYR A 166 3.80 -4.10 2.94
CA TYR A 166 3.15 -2.82 3.15
C TYR A 166 1.84 -2.76 2.35
N LEU A 167 0.75 -2.34 3.00
CA LEU A 167 -0.58 -2.29 2.39
C LEU A 167 -1.01 -0.85 2.15
N ALA A 168 -1.52 -0.56 0.95
CA ALA A 168 -2.06 0.76 0.65
C ALA A 168 -3.30 0.71 -0.25
N LEU A 169 -4.15 1.71 -0.09
CA LEU A 169 -5.25 2.02 -1.00
C LEU A 169 -5.04 3.43 -1.52
N ILE A 170 -4.90 3.57 -2.84
CA ILE A 170 -4.68 4.86 -3.47
C ILE A 170 -5.79 5.13 -4.48
N SER A 171 -6.19 6.40 -4.59
CA SER A 171 -6.98 6.84 -5.72
C SER A 171 -6.47 8.10 -6.38
N ALA A 172 -6.85 8.29 -7.65
CA ALA A 172 -6.59 9.56 -8.34
C ALA A 172 -7.45 10.68 -7.76
N LYS A 173 -8.73 10.41 -7.51
CA LYS A 173 -9.69 11.33 -6.89
C LYS A 173 -10.58 10.63 -5.87
N SER A 174 -11.26 11.39 -5.01
CA SER A 174 -12.28 10.87 -4.09
C SER A 174 -13.67 11.39 -4.44
N ASN A 175 -14.64 10.48 -4.56
CA ASN A 175 -16.07 10.81 -4.59
C ASN A 175 -16.70 10.80 -3.19
N ILE A 176 -15.92 10.52 -2.15
CA ILE A 176 -16.41 10.42 -0.78
C ILE A 176 -16.52 11.83 -0.20
N GLU A 177 -17.74 12.34 -0.14
CA GLU A 177 -18.09 13.53 0.61
C GLU A 177 -19.15 13.18 1.67
N LYS A 178 -19.00 13.76 2.86
CA LYS A 178 -19.91 13.53 4.00
C LYS A 178 -20.35 14.87 4.57
N THR A 179 -21.65 15.07 4.63
CA THR A 179 -22.26 16.32 5.13
C THR A 179 -22.49 16.32 6.63
N LYS A 180 -22.64 15.14 7.24
CA LYS A 180 -22.98 14.97 8.67
C LYS A 180 -21.78 14.67 9.58
N THR A 181 -20.65 14.28 9.00
CA THR A 181 -19.44 13.87 9.71
C THR A 181 -18.23 14.26 8.88
N ASP A 182 -17.04 14.41 9.50
CA ASP A 182 -15.83 14.66 8.73
C ASP A 182 -15.53 13.45 7.82
N THR A 183 -15.20 13.72 6.57
CA THR A 183 -14.89 12.68 5.59
C THR A 183 -13.78 11.73 6.07
N LEU A 184 -12.72 12.24 6.72
CA LEU A 184 -11.62 11.39 7.17
C LEU A 184 -12.02 10.49 8.34
N ASP A 185 -12.84 11.01 9.26
CA ASP A 185 -13.39 10.21 10.36
C ASP A 185 -14.31 9.11 9.83
N TRP A 186 -15.15 9.42 8.83
CA TRP A 186 -16.01 8.42 8.19
C TRP A 186 -15.20 7.32 7.48
N ILE A 187 -14.17 7.70 6.72
CA ILE A 187 -13.28 6.75 6.04
C ILE A 187 -12.60 5.87 7.08
N PHE A 188 -12.03 6.45 8.14
CA PHE A 188 -11.42 5.68 9.22
C PHE A 188 -12.40 4.72 9.90
N ASN A 189 -13.66 5.10 10.08
CA ASN A 189 -14.68 4.17 10.57
C ASN A 189 -14.89 2.98 9.63
N GLN A 190 -14.87 3.16 8.31
CA GLN A 190 -14.93 2.04 7.36
C GLN A 190 -13.71 1.13 7.44
N VAL A 191 -12.52 1.72 7.66
CA VAL A 191 -11.29 0.95 7.91
C VAL A 191 -11.46 0.11 9.18
N ASN A 192 -11.90 0.71 10.28
CA ASN A 192 -12.13 -0.01 11.53
C ASN A 192 -13.15 -1.15 11.37
N LEU A 193 -14.23 -0.93 10.61
CA LEU A 193 -15.21 -1.96 10.27
C LEU A 193 -14.62 -3.11 9.43
N ALA A 194 -13.62 -2.85 8.58
CA ALA A 194 -12.91 -3.89 7.85
C ALA A 194 -12.10 -4.81 8.79
N TYR A 195 -11.62 -4.30 9.92
CA TYR A 195 -10.85 -5.10 10.89
C TYR A 195 -11.68 -5.65 12.05
N SER A 196 -12.93 -5.20 12.19
CA SER A 196 -13.83 -5.67 13.24
C SER A 196 -14.10 -7.18 13.12
N GLY A 197 -13.88 -7.91 14.21
CA GLY A 197 -14.09 -9.36 14.28
C GLY A 197 -12.94 -10.21 13.70
N LYS A 198 -11.93 -9.62 13.06
CA LYS A 198 -10.73 -10.33 12.62
C LYS A 198 -9.86 -10.71 13.83
N LYS A 199 -9.30 -11.92 13.78
CA LYS A 199 -8.39 -12.45 14.81
C LYS A 199 -6.94 -12.36 14.34
N GLU A 200 -6.00 -12.37 15.29
CA GLU A 200 -4.55 -12.45 15.00
C GLU A 200 -4.03 -11.39 14.03
N ILE A 201 -4.49 -10.15 14.22
CA ILE A 201 -4.08 -9.01 13.40
C ILE A 201 -2.70 -8.53 13.84
N SER A 202 -1.66 -8.87 13.09
CA SER A 202 -0.33 -8.27 13.25
C SER A 202 -0.29 -6.85 12.66
N PHE A 203 0.65 -6.04 13.12
CA PHE A 203 0.72 -4.62 12.75
C PHE A 203 0.87 -4.40 11.23
N ASP A 204 1.63 -5.24 10.54
CA ASP A 204 1.83 -5.25 9.09
C ASP A 204 0.59 -5.63 8.27
N LYS A 205 -0.34 -6.43 8.83
CA LYS A 205 -1.62 -6.76 8.19
C LYS A 205 -2.65 -5.63 8.18
N LEU A 206 -2.39 -4.57 8.95
CA LEU A 206 -3.22 -3.37 8.93
C LEU A 206 -2.81 -2.47 7.77
N ILE A 207 -3.79 -1.85 7.11
CA ILE A 207 -3.53 -0.89 6.04
C ILE A 207 -2.60 0.24 6.50
N GLY A 208 -1.54 0.49 5.74
CA GLY A 208 -0.54 1.51 6.07
C GLY A 208 -0.94 2.89 5.61
N PHE A 209 -1.61 2.98 4.46
CA PHE A 209 -1.97 4.24 3.82
C PHE A 209 -3.28 4.13 3.05
N ILE A 210 -4.09 5.18 3.13
CA ILE A 210 -5.27 5.41 2.30
C ILE A 210 -5.23 6.85 1.83
N GLY A 211 -5.38 7.14 0.55
CA GLY A 211 -5.42 8.53 0.11
C GLY A 211 -5.87 8.74 -1.32
N ALA A 212 -6.34 9.94 -1.59
CA ALA A 212 -6.50 10.49 -2.93
C ALA A 212 -5.31 11.43 -3.18
N LEU A 213 -4.60 11.22 -4.29
CA LEU A 213 -3.24 11.74 -4.55
C LEU A 213 -2.99 13.20 -4.19
N ASP A 214 -3.95 14.08 -4.44
CA ASP A 214 -3.83 15.53 -4.26
C ASP A 214 -5.00 16.14 -3.46
N GLU A 215 -5.66 15.32 -2.63
CA GLU A 215 -6.81 15.78 -1.84
C GLU A 215 -6.59 15.52 -0.35
N TRP A 216 -6.27 14.28 0.01
CA TRP A 216 -6.12 13.89 1.41
C TRP A 216 -5.42 12.53 1.56
N SER A 217 -4.89 12.29 2.76
CA SER A 217 -4.28 11.02 3.14
C SER A 217 -4.54 10.67 4.59
N ILE A 218 -4.78 9.39 4.84
CA ILE A 218 -4.82 8.74 6.14
C ILE A 218 -3.64 7.78 6.20
N PHE A 219 -2.83 7.84 7.26
CA PHE A 219 -1.73 6.91 7.44
C PHE A 219 -1.63 6.36 8.85
N LYS A 220 -1.13 5.12 8.90
CA LYS A 220 -0.81 4.39 10.12
C LYS A 220 0.56 4.82 10.64
N ARG A 221 0.61 5.36 11.86
CA ARG A 221 1.86 5.84 12.46
C ARG A 221 2.80 4.70 12.81
N ARG A 222 4.10 4.98 12.78
CA ARG A 222 5.12 4.06 13.27
C ARG A 222 4.95 3.91 14.80
N PRO A 223 5.00 2.67 15.31
CA PRO A 223 4.83 2.38 16.73
C PRO A 223 6.14 2.61 17.51
N ASP A 224 6.03 3.02 18.78
CA ASP A 224 7.19 3.50 19.56
C ASP A 224 7.93 2.44 20.40
N LYS A 225 7.35 1.27 20.75
CA LYS A 225 8.09 0.12 21.37
C LYS A 225 7.23 -1.11 21.73
N LYS A 226 6.00 -0.92 22.22
CA LYS A 226 5.05 -2.01 22.55
C LYS A 226 3.74 -1.77 21.81
N ILE A 227 3.31 -2.75 21.02
CA ILE A 227 2.10 -2.64 20.22
C ILE A 227 1.00 -3.47 20.84
N SER A 228 -0.04 -2.80 21.27
CA SER A 228 -1.39 -3.35 21.36
C SER A 228 -2.33 -2.75 20.30
N LYS A 229 -1.91 -1.66 19.65
CA LYS A 229 -2.73 -0.85 18.75
C LYS A 229 -1.91 -0.11 17.71
N ALA A 230 -2.52 0.17 16.58
CA ALA A 230 -1.99 1.02 15.52
C ALA A 230 -2.75 2.34 15.47
N GLU A 231 -2.05 3.46 15.65
CA GLU A 231 -2.62 4.81 15.61
C GLU A 231 -2.69 5.33 14.16
N TYR A 232 -3.79 5.99 13.80
CA TYR A 232 -4.02 6.59 12.48
C TYR A 232 -4.23 8.09 12.59
N ILE A 233 -3.62 8.81 11.65
CA ILE A 233 -3.76 10.27 11.52
C ILE A 233 -4.07 10.65 10.07
N GLY A 234 -4.77 11.77 9.91
CA GLY A 234 -5.29 12.26 8.64
C GLY A 234 -4.77 13.66 8.28
N PHE A 235 -4.59 13.88 6.99
CA PHE A 235 -4.14 15.12 6.37
C PHE A 235 -5.08 15.44 5.21
N LYS A 236 -5.57 16.67 5.14
CA LYS A 236 -6.15 17.31 3.96
C LYS A 236 -5.01 18.06 3.29
N HIS A 237 -4.72 17.75 2.04
CA HIS A 237 -3.55 18.28 1.35
C HIS A 237 -3.78 19.76 1.03
N GLN A 238 -2.80 20.59 1.39
CA GLN A 238 -2.78 22.00 1.02
C GLN A 238 -1.90 22.18 -0.23
N ASN A 239 -1.95 23.37 -0.84
CA ASN A 239 -1.10 23.67 -1.98
C ASN A 239 0.39 23.46 -1.63
N GLY A 240 1.10 22.69 -2.46
CA GLY A 240 2.50 22.28 -2.22
C GLY A 240 2.67 21.04 -1.32
N GLU A 241 1.58 20.42 -0.84
CA GLU A 241 1.59 19.19 -0.03
C GLU A 241 1.19 17.93 -0.81
N SER A 242 1.05 18.01 -2.13
CA SER A 242 0.76 16.86 -3.01
C SER A 242 1.76 15.70 -2.81
N HIS A 243 3.00 16.02 -2.44
CA HIS A 243 4.02 15.02 -2.09
C HIS A 243 3.64 14.07 -0.94
N LEU A 244 2.74 14.45 -0.03
CA LEU A 244 2.46 13.67 1.18
C LEU A 244 1.99 12.24 0.85
N GLY A 245 1.05 12.09 -0.10
CA GLY A 245 0.51 10.78 -0.47
C GLY A 245 1.59 9.81 -0.93
N LEU A 246 2.37 10.24 -1.93
CA LEU A 246 3.45 9.42 -2.50
C LEU A 246 4.64 9.26 -1.57
N GLN A 247 4.97 10.27 -0.76
CA GLN A 247 5.97 10.16 0.29
C GLN A 247 5.63 9.02 1.25
N PHE A 248 4.37 8.92 1.72
CA PHE A 248 3.97 7.85 2.63
C PHE A 248 3.98 6.48 1.96
N LEU A 249 3.59 6.39 0.68
CA LEU A 249 3.69 5.15 -0.11
C LEU A 249 5.13 4.65 -0.21
N LEU A 250 6.05 5.47 -0.73
CA LEU A 250 7.47 5.12 -0.82
C LEU A 250 8.07 4.84 0.55
N THR A 251 7.66 5.62 1.57
CA THR A 251 8.12 5.40 2.95
C THR A 251 7.74 4.04 3.47
N GLY A 252 6.50 3.62 3.20
CA GLY A 252 5.95 2.33 3.60
C GLY A 252 6.66 1.17 2.92
N ILE A 253 6.74 1.21 1.59
CA ILE A 253 7.41 0.18 0.78
C ILE A 253 8.87 0.01 1.23
N LEU A 254 9.63 1.11 1.30
CA LEU A 254 11.04 1.08 1.70
C LEU A 254 11.20 0.67 3.17
N SER A 255 10.20 0.93 4.04
CA SER A 255 10.27 0.46 5.42
C SER A 255 10.23 -1.06 5.53
N VAL A 256 9.50 -1.75 4.64
CA VAL A 256 9.45 -3.21 4.59
C VAL A 256 10.71 -3.74 3.92
N PHE A 257 11.11 -3.14 2.80
CA PHE A 257 12.30 -3.57 2.06
C PHE A 257 13.58 -3.56 2.89
N TYR A 258 13.81 -2.51 3.69
CA TYR A 258 14.97 -2.36 4.57
C TYR A 258 14.73 -2.89 5.99
N ASP A 259 13.65 -3.64 6.21
CA ASP A 259 13.37 -4.24 7.51
C ASP A 259 14.39 -5.33 7.84
N GLU A 260 14.85 -5.40 9.09
CA GLU A 260 15.92 -6.32 9.51
C GLU A 260 15.60 -7.80 9.31
N THR A 261 14.32 -8.17 9.34
CA THR A 261 13.86 -9.54 9.07
C THR A 261 14.01 -9.93 7.59
N ARG A 262 14.04 -8.93 6.70
CA ARG A 262 14.12 -9.10 5.24
C ARG A 262 15.52 -8.78 4.70
N ARG A 263 16.12 -7.69 5.18
CA ARG A 263 17.42 -7.18 4.74
C ARG A 263 18.15 -6.53 5.91
N ASN A 264 19.44 -6.84 6.05
CA ASN A 264 20.29 -6.21 7.05
C ASN A 264 21.00 -4.96 6.47
N LEU A 265 20.23 -4.03 5.89
CA LEU A 265 20.74 -2.80 5.28
C LEU A 265 20.08 -1.58 5.90
N ARG A 266 20.87 -0.53 6.15
CA ARG A 266 20.35 0.72 6.68
C ARG A 266 19.52 1.45 5.62
N ARG A 267 18.27 1.76 5.96
CA ARG A 267 17.38 2.56 5.13
C ARG A 267 17.94 3.98 4.89
N PRO A 268 17.97 4.49 3.65
CA PRO A 268 18.38 5.85 3.35
C PRO A 268 17.34 6.89 3.83
N GLY A 269 17.82 8.08 4.19
CA GLY A 269 16.99 9.24 4.47
C GLY A 269 16.41 9.83 3.19
N TYR A 270 15.40 9.16 2.63
CA TYR A 270 14.88 9.44 1.28
C TYR A 270 13.49 10.08 1.27
N THR A 271 12.68 9.83 2.30
CA THR A 271 11.23 10.13 2.30
C THR A 271 10.70 10.62 3.65
N ALA A 272 11.58 11.02 4.58
CA ALA A 272 11.20 11.42 5.93
C ALA A 272 11.30 12.94 6.10
N PHE A 273 10.48 13.68 5.36
CA PHE A 273 10.40 15.14 5.49
C PHE A 273 9.53 15.48 6.70
N PRO A 274 9.96 16.43 7.55
CA PRO A 274 9.11 16.95 8.61
C PRO A 274 7.95 17.71 7.96
N SER A 275 6.71 17.30 8.22
CA SER A 275 5.57 18.17 7.95
C SER A 275 5.67 19.35 8.91
N SER A 276 5.51 20.57 8.40
CA SER A 276 5.46 21.81 9.21
C SER A 276 4.28 21.81 10.21
N ARG A 277 3.37 20.84 10.08
CA ARG A 277 2.20 20.58 10.92
C ARG A 277 2.11 19.10 11.32
N PRO A 278 1.70 18.75 12.56
CA PRO A 278 1.74 17.37 13.04
C PRO A 278 0.68 16.43 12.42
N HIS A 279 -0.52 16.94 12.14
CA HIS A 279 -1.65 16.30 11.42
C HIS A 279 -2.86 17.24 11.42
N ASP A 280 -3.85 17.05 10.53
CA ASP A 280 -5.16 17.73 10.62
C ASP A 280 -6.11 17.03 11.57
N ARG A 281 -6.02 15.71 11.62
CA ARG A 281 -6.94 14.86 12.37
C ARG A 281 -6.19 13.71 13.04
N LYS A 282 -6.46 13.51 14.32
CA LYS A 282 -6.16 12.28 15.03
C LYS A 282 -7.43 11.42 14.97
N LEU A 283 -7.38 10.35 14.18
CA LEU A 283 -8.58 9.59 13.80
C LEU A 283 -8.92 8.53 14.86
N GLY A 284 -7.92 7.72 15.24
CA GLY A 284 -8.11 6.70 16.25
C GLY A 284 -7.09 5.58 16.17
N GLU A 285 -7.44 4.45 16.77
CA GLU A 285 -6.56 3.31 16.94
C GLU A 285 -7.27 2.01 16.54
N ILE A 286 -6.54 1.09 15.89
CA ILE A 286 -7.03 -0.26 15.59
C ILE A 286 -6.19 -1.27 16.39
N PRO A 287 -6.81 -2.20 17.14
CA PRO A 287 -6.09 -3.22 17.89
C PRO A 287 -5.23 -4.11 16.99
N CYS A 288 -4.04 -4.46 17.47
CA CYS A 288 -3.16 -5.46 16.83
C CYS A 288 -2.33 -6.19 17.90
N THR A 289 -1.93 -7.41 17.59
CA THR A 289 -1.41 -8.37 18.59
C THR A 289 0.11 -8.41 18.67
N CYS A 290 0.81 -8.04 17.60
CA CYS A 290 2.27 -8.11 17.54
C CYS A 290 2.87 -7.23 16.43
N LEU A 291 4.15 -6.90 16.60
CA LEU A 291 5.06 -6.61 15.49
C LEU A 291 5.51 -7.93 14.86
N ARG A 292 5.64 -7.94 13.54
CA ARG A 292 6.30 -8.99 12.79
C ARG A 292 7.63 -8.45 12.30
#